data_AF-D5P2Z5-F1
#
_entry.id   AF-D5P2Z5-F1
#
_cell.length_a   1.000
_cell.length_b   1.000
_cell.length_c   1.000
_cell.angle_alpha   90.00
_cell.angle_beta   90.00
_cell.angle_gamma   90.00
#
_symmetry.space_group_name_H-M   'P 1'
#
loop_
_entity.id
_entity.type
_entity.pdbx_description
1 polymer ?
#
loop_
_entity_poly.entity_id
_entity_poly.type
_entity_poly.pdbx_seq_one_letter_code
_entity_poly.pdbx_strand_id
1 'polypeptide(L)'
;MQHLISARTHAQTVAKAADVLGVKLPAAYAKQVDQAQAFSDAANRIGVTTGDLHGAVFAAIEAGRDYHDDPDVTRLLLDRVLSTQNVGESARRRGDELLAAALVDHGDEILEGWADALDEHSDALAAAAEAVPGLDLADGRAAGVKGGEVLRHWATARSALEAWQVAERGWFALATVAGVRYSGLGALALTPARKADLEPAYELARNERTDVDAWILARCSVPLRLATIAEFISRAAQYQADKQAEDRARAERAAAAGFNR
;
A
#
# COMPACT_ATOMS: atom_id res chain seq x y z
N MET A 1 -20.55 -6.58 6.26
CA MET A 1 -19.17 -7.04 6.52
C MET A 1 -18.32 -6.64 5.33
N GLN A 2 -17.60 -5.52 5.41
CA GLN A 2 -16.54 -5.24 4.44
C GLN A 2 -15.47 -6.31 4.65
N HIS A 3 -15.10 -7.03 3.59
CA HIS A 3 -13.97 -7.95 3.64
C HIS A 3 -12.71 -7.10 3.92
N LEU A 4 -12.30 -7.02 5.18
CA LEU A 4 -11.02 -6.44 5.57
C LEU A 4 -9.93 -7.26 4.86
N ILE A 5 -9.23 -6.62 3.95
CA ILE A 5 -8.02 -7.17 3.34
C ILE A 5 -7.04 -7.45 4.49
N SER A 6 -6.47 -8.66 4.55
CA SER A 6 -5.57 -9.03 5.66
C SER A 6 -4.25 -8.27 5.58
N ALA A 7 -3.59 -8.08 6.72
CA ALA A 7 -2.25 -7.49 6.80
C ALA A 7 -1.25 -8.23 5.89
N ARG A 8 -1.46 -9.54 5.68
CA ARG A 8 -0.68 -10.37 4.76
C ARG A 8 -0.74 -9.88 3.32
N THR A 9 -1.93 -9.56 2.82
CA THR A 9 -2.11 -9.05 1.46
C THR A 9 -1.46 -7.68 1.28
N HIS A 10 -1.51 -6.84 2.32
CA HIS A 10 -0.80 -5.56 2.33
C HIS A 10 0.73 -5.77 2.31
N ALA A 11 1.27 -6.66 3.14
CA ALA A 11 2.70 -6.99 3.13
C ALA A 11 3.17 -7.54 1.78
N GLN A 12 2.38 -8.38 1.11
CA GLN A 12 2.68 -8.85 -0.25
C GLN A 12 2.70 -7.72 -1.27
N THR A 13 1.79 -6.76 -1.14
CA THR A 13 1.75 -5.58 -2.01
C THR A 13 3.01 -4.72 -1.82
N VAL A 14 3.44 -4.52 -0.57
CA VAL A 14 4.66 -3.80 -0.21
C VAL A 14 5.92 -4.52 -0.71
N ALA A 15 6.02 -5.84 -0.52
CA ALA A 15 7.13 -6.63 -1.02
C ALA A 15 7.23 -6.56 -2.56
N LYS A 16 6.10 -6.72 -3.26
CA LYS A 16 6.04 -6.59 -4.71
C LYS A 16 6.46 -5.20 -5.18
N ALA A 17 6.10 -4.15 -4.45
CA ALA A 17 6.51 -2.80 -4.81
C ALA A 17 8.02 -2.59 -4.65
N ALA A 18 8.59 -3.05 -3.54
CA ALA A 18 10.03 -3.04 -3.33
C ALA A 18 10.78 -3.81 -4.42
N ASP A 19 10.30 -5.00 -4.81
CA ASP A 19 10.90 -5.81 -5.88
C ASP A 19 10.89 -5.09 -7.24
N VAL A 20 9.77 -4.47 -7.63
CA VAL A 20 9.66 -3.74 -8.90
C VAL A 20 10.56 -2.50 -8.92
N LEU A 21 10.66 -1.80 -7.80
CA LEU A 21 11.51 -0.62 -7.65
C LEU A 21 12.99 -0.97 -7.46
N GLY A 22 13.33 -2.25 -7.27
CA GLY A 22 14.69 -2.69 -6.96
C GLY A 22 15.20 -2.22 -5.59
N VAL A 23 14.30 -1.86 -4.68
CA VAL A 23 14.63 -1.34 -3.34
C VAL A 23 14.61 -2.47 -2.34
N LYS A 24 15.63 -2.55 -1.50
CA LYS A 24 15.63 -3.51 -0.37
C LYS A 24 14.76 -2.97 0.75
N LEU A 25 13.84 -3.80 1.22
CA LEU A 25 13.07 -3.51 2.43
C LEU A 25 14.00 -3.44 3.66
N PRO A 26 13.66 -2.63 4.68
CA PRO A 26 14.45 -2.52 5.91
C PRO A 26 14.69 -3.88 6.58
N ALA A 27 15.92 -4.12 7.03
CA ALA A 27 16.27 -5.39 7.67
C ALA A 27 15.49 -5.62 8.97
N ALA A 28 15.15 -4.55 9.69
CA ALA A 28 14.31 -4.60 10.87
C ALA A 28 12.87 -5.03 10.53
N TYR A 29 12.29 -4.48 9.45
CA TYR A 29 11.00 -4.92 8.92
C TYR A 29 11.00 -6.40 8.56
N ALA A 30 11.99 -6.85 7.76
CA ALA A 30 12.10 -8.25 7.35
C ALA A 30 12.14 -9.21 8.56
N LYS A 31 12.92 -8.85 9.60
CA LYS A 31 12.99 -9.63 10.84
C LYS A 31 11.63 -9.73 11.55
N GLN A 32 10.85 -8.65 11.58
CA GLN A 32 9.52 -8.67 12.22
C GLN A 32 8.50 -9.48 11.39
N VAL A 33 8.58 -9.44 10.06
CA VAL A 33 7.78 -10.30 9.18
C VAL A 33 8.09 -11.77 9.43
N ASP A 34 9.37 -12.14 9.53
CA ASP A 34 9.79 -13.51 9.84
C ASP A 34 9.27 -13.96 11.21
N GLN A 35 9.28 -13.07 12.21
CA GLN A 35 8.71 -13.34 13.53
C GLN A 35 7.20 -13.57 13.48
N ALA A 36 6.45 -12.74 12.74
CA ALA A 36 5.00 -12.90 12.57
C ALA A 36 4.64 -14.20 11.83
N GLN A 37 5.46 -14.59 10.85
CA GLN A 37 5.32 -15.85 10.13
C GLN A 37 5.63 -17.05 11.02
N ALA A 38 6.75 -17.01 11.76
CA ALA A 38 7.12 -18.07 12.70
C ALA A 38 6.06 -18.26 13.80
N PHE A 39 5.46 -17.17 14.30
CA PHE A 39 4.34 -17.22 15.23
C PHE A 39 3.12 -17.93 14.61
N SER A 40 2.76 -17.57 13.38
CA SER A 40 1.64 -18.17 12.66
C SER A 40 1.88 -19.67 12.39
N ASP A 41 3.10 -20.05 12.03
CA ASP A 41 3.49 -21.43 11.78
C ASP A 41 3.48 -22.27 13.06
N ALA A 42 3.95 -21.71 14.18
CA ALA A 42 3.85 -22.35 15.49
C ALA A 42 2.39 -22.57 15.89
N ALA A 43 1.52 -21.58 15.64
CA ALA A 43 0.09 -21.68 15.94
C ALA A 43 -0.65 -22.71 15.08
N ASN A 44 -0.31 -22.82 13.79
CA ASN A 44 -0.93 -23.81 12.90
C ASN A 44 -0.64 -25.25 13.33
N ARG A 45 0.45 -25.50 14.08
CA ARG A 45 0.76 -26.82 14.65
C ARG A 45 -0.18 -27.26 15.78
N ILE A 46 -0.98 -26.35 16.35
CA ILE A 46 -1.99 -26.64 17.38
C ILE A 46 -3.24 -27.29 16.75
N GLY A 47 -3.37 -27.27 15.42
CA GLY A 47 -4.50 -27.84 14.69
C GLY A 47 -4.50 -29.37 14.67
N VAL A 48 -5.04 -29.98 15.73
CA VAL A 48 -5.23 -31.43 15.84
C VAL A 48 -6.70 -31.79 15.61
N THR A 49 -6.96 -32.78 14.75
CA THR A 49 -8.32 -33.28 14.52
C THR A 49 -8.72 -34.28 15.58
N THR A 50 -10.03 -34.46 15.75
CA THR A 50 -10.56 -35.56 16.59
C THR A 50 -10.07 -36.93 16.09
N GLY A 51 -9.85 -37.09 14.78
CA GLY A 51 -9.35 -38.32 14.17
C GLY A 51 -7.91 -38.63 14.60
N ASP A 52 -7.04 -37.62 14.66
CA ASP A 52 -5.65 -37.79 15.10
C ASP A 52 -5.56 -38.25 16.55
N LEU A 53 -6.38 -37.65 17.43
CA LEU A 53 -6.48 -38.05 18.83
C LEU A 53 -7.00 -39.49 18.97
N HIS A 54 -8.09 -39.83 18.28
CA HIS A 54 -8.64 -41.19 18.32
C HIS A 54 -7.63 -42.23 17.80
N GLY A 55 -6.93 -41.91 16.71
CA GLY A 55 -5.88 -42.76 16.14
C GLY A 55 -4.75 -43.02 17.12
N ALA A 56 -4.29 -42.00 17.85
CA ALA A 56 -3.26 -42.15 18.87
C ALA A 56 -3.72 -43.01 20.06
N VAL A 57 -4.97 -42.85 20.50
CA VAL A 57 -5.56 -43.69 21.56
C VAL A 57 -5.63 -45.16 21.11
N PHE A 58 -6.11 -45.43 19.89
CA PHE A 58 -6.15 -46.81 19.37
C PHE A 58 -4.75 -47.41 19.21
N ALA A 59 -3.78 -46.64 18.73
CA ALA A 59 -2.40 -47.08 18.61
C ALA A 59 -1.76 -47.40 19.98
N ALA A 60 -2.08 -46.65 21.03
CA ALA A 60 -1.64 -46.95 22.40
C ALA A 60 -2.25 -48.27 22.89
N ILE A 61 -3.56 -48.47 22.68
CA ILE A 61 -4.28 -49.70 23.06
C ILE A 61 -3.73 -50.93 22.31
N GLU A 62 -3.53 -50.83 21.00
CA GLU A 62 -2.99 -51.92 20.18
C GLU A 62 -1.57 -52.33 20.61
N ALA A 63 -0.77 -51.36 21.06
CA ALA A 63 0.57 -51.60 21.58
C ALA A 63 0.59 -52.05 23.07
N GLY A 64 -0.57 -52.18 23.72
CA GLY A 64 -0.68 -52.54 25.13
C GLY A 64 -0.16 -51.47 26.11
N ARG A 65 -0.06 -50.21 25.66
CA ARG A 65 0.30 -49.07 26.51
C ARG A 65 -0.95 -48.50 27.18
N ASP A 66 -0.80 -47.97 28.40
CA ASP A 66 -1.86 -47.18 29.02
C ASP A 66 -1.97 -45.83 28.31
N TYR A 67 -3.10 -45.60 27.66
CA TYR A 67 -3.34 -44.34 26.94
C TYR A 67 -3.52 -43.14 27.89
N HIS A 68 -3.79 -43.36 29.18
CA HIS A 68 -3.90 -42.28 30.16
C HIS A 68 -2.55 -41.61 30.45
N ASP A 69 -1.47 -42.38 30.43
CA ASP A 69 -0.10 -41.90 30.66
C ASP A 69 0.72 -41.77 29.37
N ASP A 70 0.12 -42.07 28.20
CA ASP A 70 0.80 -41.97 26.91
C ASP A 70 1.04 -40.47 26.58
N PRO A 71 2.30 -40.06 26.39
CA PRO A 71 2.65 -38.65 26.18
C PRO A 71 2.12 -38.10 24.85
N ASP A 72 1.98 -38.95 23.82
CA ASP A 72 1.43 -38.53 22.53
C ASP A 72 -0.08 -38.32 22.62
N VAL A 73 -0.80 -39.19 23.32
CA VAL A 73 -2.23 -39.01 23.60
C VAL A 73 -2.47 -37.75 24.44
N THR A 74 -1.66 -37.52 25.47
CA THR A 74 -1.77 -36.32 26.33
C THR A 74 -1.52 -35.03 25.54
N ARG A 75 -0.48 -35.01 24.69
CA ARG A 75 -0.19 -33.87 23.81
C ARG A 75 -1.34 -33.59 22.85
N LEU A 76 -1.85 -34.62 22.16
CA LEU A 76 -2.96 -34.47 21.21
C LEU A 76 -4.27 -34.07 21.91
N LEU A 77 -4.50 -34.51 23.14
CA LEU A 77 -5.64 -34.06 23.95
C LEU A 77 -5.54 -32.57 24.27
N LEU A 78 -4.37 -32.09 24.70
CA LEU A 78 -4.13 -30.66 24.93
C LEU A 78 -4.31 -29.86 23.65
N ASP A 79 -3.68 -30.27 22.55
CA ASP A 79 -3.80 -29.61 21.24
C ASP A 79 -5.28 -29.57 20.79
N ARG A 80 -6.04 -30.63 21.04
CA ARG A 80 -7.48 -30.67 20.74
C ARG A 80 -8.29 -29.70 21.59
N VAL A 81 -8.00 -29.60 22.89
CA VAL A 81 -8.65 -28.63 23.78
C VAL A 81 -8.32 -27.20 23.36
N LEU A 82 -7.08 -26.91 23.00
CA LEU A 82 -6.69 -25.59 22.48
C LEU A 82 -7.38 -25.29 21.14
N SER A 83 -7.48 -26.30 20.27
CA SER A 83 -8.18 -26.21 19.00
C SER A 83 -9.68 -25.92 19.18
N THR A 84 -10.38 -26.59 20.11
CA THR A 84 -11.81 -26.33 20.39
C THR A 84 -12.06 -24.96 21.00
N GLN A 85 -11.07 -24.36 21.67
CA GLN A 85 -11.13 -23.01 22.23
C GLN A 85 -10.76 -21.91 21.23
N ASN A 86 -10.74 -22.21 19.92
CA ASN A 86 -10.40 -21.26 18.86
C ASN A 86 -9.03 -20.58 19.01
N VAL A 87 -8.07 -21.24 19.66
CA VAL A 87 -6.69 -20.72 19.81
C VAL A 87 -6.04 -20.48 18.45
N GLY A 88 -6.31 -21.34 17.47
CA GLY A 88 -5.81 -21.16 16.10
C GLY A 88 -6.36 -19.91 15.39
N GLU A 89 -7.61 -19.52 15.65
CA GLU A 89 -8.16 -18.25 15.13
C GLU A 89 -7.55 -17.04 15.85
N SER A 90 -7.46 -17.12 17.18
CA SER A 90 -6.82 -16.07 17.99
C SER A 90 -5.36 -15.84 17.61
N ALA A 91 -4.63 -16.93 17.32
CA ALA A 91 -3.25 -16.85 16.89
C ALA A 91 -3.10 -16.33 15.46
N ARG A 92 -3.97 -16.70 14.51
CA ARG A 92 -4.00 -16.07 13.18
C ARG A 92 -4.23 -14.57 13.28
N ARG A 93 -5.20 -14.14 14.09
CA ARG A 93 -5.44 -12.72 14.37
C ARG A 93 -4.21 -12.03 14.96
N ARG A 94 -3.55 -12.67 15.93
CA ARG A 94 -2.32 -12.13 16.51
C ARG A 94 -1.17 -12.05 15.50
N GLY A 95 -1.03 -13.03 14.61
CA GLY A 95 -0.07 -12.99 13.50
C GLY A 95 -0.32 -11.82 12.55
N ASP A 96 -1.58 -11.59 12.18
CA ASP A 96 -1.98 -10.44 11.37
C ASP A 96 -1.74 -9.11 12.10
N GLU A 97 -1.99 -9.04 13.41
CA GLU A 97 -1.67 -7.85 14.25
C GLU A 97 -0.17 -7.55 14.29
N LEU A 98 0.68 -8.58 14.43
CA LEU A 98 2.14 -8.42 14.42
C LEU A 98 2.63 -7.92 13.06
N LEU A 99 2.07 -8.44 11.97
CA LEU A 99 2.42 -8.00 10.62
C LEU A 99 1.94 -6.58 10.33
N ALA A 100 0.74 -6.23 10.79
CA ALA A 100 0.22 -4.86 10.71
C ALA A 100 1.11 -3.88 11.49
N ALA A 101 1.51 -4.23 12.71
CA ALA A 101 2.43 -3.42 13.50
C ALA A 101 3.76 -3.19 12.78
N ALA A 102 4.35 -4.24 12.19
CA ALA A 102 5.60 -4.11 11.44
C ALA A 102 5.48 -3.17 10.22
N LEU A 103 4.36 -3.21 9.51
CA LEU A 103 4.08 -2.30 8.40
C LEU A 103 3.92 -0.85 8.86
N VAL A 104 3.34 -0.61 10.04
CA VAL A 104 3.21 0.74 10.62
C VAL A 104 4.57 1.24 11.09
N ASP A 105 5.30 0.43 11.86
CA ASP A 105 6.56 0.82 12.50
C ASP A 105 7.66 1.17 11.47
N HIS A 106 7.64 0.51 10.30
CA HIS A 106 8.61 0.70 9.23
C HIS A 106 8.02 1.38 7.97
N GLY A 107 6.76 1.81 8.01
CA GLY A 107 6.07 2.33 6.84
C GLY A 107 6.75 3.54 6.23
N ASP A 108 7.16 4.50 7.06
CA ASP A 108 7.85 5.72 6.59
C ASP A 108 9.25 5.39 6.04
N GLU A 109 10.04 4.54 6.70
CA GLU A 109 11.37 4.11 6.23
C GLU A 109 11.29 3.40 4.87
N ILE A 110 10.26 2.55 4.66
CA ILE A 110 9.99 1.90 3.37
C ILE A 110 9.66 2.93 2.30
N LEU A 111 8.79 3.89 2.61
CA LEU A 111 8.34 4.92 1.67
C LEU A 111 9.45 5.91 1.31
N GLU A 112 10.35 6.24 2.23
CA GLU A 112 11.56 7.03 1.97
C GLU A 112 12.44 6.32 0.94
N GLY A 113 12.73 5.03 1.13
CA GLY A 113 13.52 4.26 0.18
C GLY A 113 12.87 4.13 -1.21
N TRP A 114 11.53 4.11 -1.28
CA TRP A 114 10.81 4.13 -2.56
C TRP A 114 10.81 5.51 -3.22
N ALA A 115 10.71 6.58 -2.43
CA ALA A 115 10.77 7.94 -2.95
C ALA A 115 12.11 8.18 -3.68
N ASP A 116 13.23 7.81 -3.05
CA ASP A 116 14.56 7.93 -3.66
C ASP A 116 14.68 7.14 -4.97
N ALA A 117 14.14 5.92 -5.03
CA ALA A 117 14.16 5.09 -6.23
C ALA A 117 13.26 5.62 -7.36
N LEU A 118 12.30 6.49 -7.05
CA LEU A 118 11.39 7.08 -8.01
C LEU A 118 11.92 8.38 -8.62
N ASP A 119 13.04 8.94 -8.16
CA ASP A 119 13.57 10.20 -8.67
C ASP A 119 13.86 10.12 -10.18
N GLU A 120 14.61 9.10 -10.63
CA GLU A 120 14.89 8.90 -12.06
C GLU A 120 13.61 8.65 -12.89
N HIS A 121 12.62 7.98 -12.30
CA HIS A 121 11.34 7.74 -12.95
C HIS A 121 10.51 9.03 -13.06
N SER A 122 10.59 9.91 -12.07
CA SER A 122 9.94 11.23 -12.08
C SER A 122 10.53 12.12 -13.17
N ASP A 123 11.86 12.16 -13.26
CA ASP A 123 12.57 12.89 -14.30
C ASP A 123 12.23 12.36 -15.70
N ALA A 124 12.12 11.03 -15.86
CA ALA A 124 11.71 10.42 -17.11
C ALA A 124 10.29 10.81 -17.54
N LEU A 125 9.34 10.86 -16.61
CA LEU A 125 7.97 11.31 -16.90
C LEU A 125 7.95 12.79 -17.28
N ALA A 126 8.64 13.64 -16.52
CA ALA A 126 8.73 15.07 -16.81
C ALA A 126 9.37 15.33 -18.19
N ALA A 127 10.50 14.68 -18.47
CA ALA A 127 11.20 14.81 -19.74
C ALA A 127 10.36 14.35 -20.94
N ALA A 128 9.60 13.26 -20.80
CA ALA A 128 8.70 12.79 -21.86
C ALA A 128 7.51 13.73 -22.08
N ALA A 129 6.94 14.28 -21.00
CA ALA A 129 5.85 15.26 -21.07
C ALA A 129 6.29 16.57 -21.76
N GLU A 130 7.51 17.03 -21.49
CA GLU A 130 8.10 18.20 -22.13
C GLU A 130 8.46 17.95 -23.59
N ALA A 131 9.15 16.84 -23.88
CA ALA A 131 9.66 16.55 -25.23
C ALA A 131 8.54 16.23 -26.23
N VAL A 132 7.46 15.57 -25.79
CA VAL A 132 6.35 15.18 -26.66
C VAL A 132 5.01 15.59 -26.04
N PRO A 133 4.60 16.86 -26.19
CA PRO A 133 3.30 17.33 -25.73
C PRO A 133 2.16 16.50 -26.34
N GLY A 134 1.24 16.03 -25.51
CA GLY A 134 0.11 15.20 -25.96
C GLY A 134 0.49 13.74 -26.28
N LEU A 135 1.62 13.25 -25.77
CA LEU A 135 1.94 11.82 -25.80
C LEU A 135 0.88 11.02 -25.03
N ASP A 136 0.30 10.02 -25.71
CA ASP A 136 -0.62 9.07 -25.10
C ASP A 136 0.15 7.80 -24.69
N LEU A 137 0.24 7.54 -23.39
CA LEU A 137 0.91 6.35 -22.86
C LEU A 137 0.08 5.07 -23.02
N ALA A 138 -1.20 5.16 -23.40
CA ALA A 138 -2.03 4.01 -23.72
C ALA A 138 -1.83 3.51 -25.17
N ASP A 139 -1.32 4.35 -26.08
CA ASP A 139 -1.16 4.00 -27.51
C ASP A 139 0.31 4.00 -27.97
N GLY A 140 1.01 2.89 -27.65
CA GLY A 140 2.39 2.68 -28.12
C GLY A 140 2.52 2.55 -29.64
N ARG A 141 1.46 2.18 -30.35
CA ARG A 141 1.49 2.08 -31.82
C ARG A 141 1.55 3.47 -32.45
N ALA A 142 0.75 4.41 -31.96
CA ALA A 142 0.81 5.80 -32.41
C ALA A 142 2.18 6.43 -32.15
N ALA A 143 2.82 6.12 -31.01
CA ALA A 143 4.18 6.56 -30.73
C ALA A 143 5.19 6.03 -31.76
N GLY A 144 5.09 4.74 -32.13
CA GLY A 144 5.94 4.12 -33.15
C GLY A 144 5.81 4.75 -34.54
N VAL A 145 4.59 5.13 -34.94
CA VAL A 145 4.34 5.82 -36.22
C VAL A 145 4.95 7.22 -36.25
N LYS A 146 5.00 7.92 -35.10
CA LYS A 146 5.59 9.26 -34.98
C LYS A 146 7.12 9.26 -35.02
N GLY A 147 7.77 8.10 -34.94
CA GLY A 147 9.22 7.93 -35.11
C GLY A 147 9.92 7.35 -33.89
N GLY A 148 11.17 6.93 -34.07
CA GLY A 148 11.93 6.20 -33.05
C GLY A 148 12.23 7.00 -31.78
N GLU A 149 12.37 8.32 -31.88
CA GLU A 149 12.58 9.19 -30.72
C GLU A 149 11.32 9.31 -29.84
N VAL A 150 10.15 9.53 -30.46
CA VAL A 150 8.86 9.53 -29.76
C VAL A 150 8.58 8.17 -29.11
N LEU A 151 8.88 7.07 -29.82
CA LEU A 151 8.77 5.74 -29.27
C LEU A 151 9.67 5.51 -28.05
N ARG A 152 10.88 6.10 -28.05
CA ARG A 152 11.80 6.04 -26.90
C ARG A 152 11.22 6.77 -25.69
N HIS A 153 10.76 8.02 -25.87
CA HIS A 153 10.10 8.76 -24.79
C HIS A 153 8.86 8.03 -24.26
N TRP A 154 8.05 7.43 -25.15
CA TRP A 154 6.92 6.61 -24.76
C TRP A 154 7.33 5.39 -23.92
N ALA A 155 8.34 4.64 -24.36
CA ALA A 155 8.77 3.44 -23.64
C ALA A 155 9.34 3.78 -22.25
N THR A 156 10.19 4.81 -22.17
CA THR A 156 10.76 5.26 -20.89
C THR A 156 9.67 5.78 -19.95
N ALA A 157 8.76 6.62 -20.43
CA ALA A 157 7.65 7.14 -19.63
C ALA A 157 6.69 6.03 -19.19
N ARG A 158 6.43 5.03 -20.05
CA ARG A 158 5.56 3.90 -19.69
C ARG A 158 6.17 3.07 -18.57
N SER A 159 7.47 2.76 -18.65
CA SER A 159 8.19 2.07 -17.58
C SER A 159 8.17 2.86 -16.27
N ALA A 160 8.38 4.17 -16.35
CA ALA A 160 8.35 5.05 -15.18
C ALA A 160 6.94 5.15 -14.56
N LEU A 161 5.89 5.22 -15.38
CA LEU A 161 4.50 5.21 -14.90
C LEU A 161 4.16 3.90 -14.20
N GLU A 162 4.64 2.76 -14.71
CA GLU A 162 4.42 1.46 -14.06
C GLU A 162 5.11 1.37 -12.69
N ALA A 163 6.33 1.90 -12.56
CA ALA A 163 7.01 2.01 -11.27
C ALA A 163 6.19 2.86 -10.27
N TRP A 164 5.71 4.03 -10.71
CA TRP A 164 4.86 4.91 -9.91
C TRP A 164 3.54 4.26 -9.48
N GLN A 165 2.83 3.57 -10.40
CA GLN A 165 1.58 2.87 -10.09
C GLN A 165 1.76 1.71 -9.10
N VAL A 166 2.93 1.07 -9.12
CA VAL A 166 3.28 0.03 -8.15
C VAL A 166 3.56 0.66 -6.79
N ALA A 167 4.36 1.73 -6.73
CA ALA A 167 4.63 2.46 -5.50
C ALA A 167 3.36 3.04 -4.86
N GLU A 168 2.47 3.63 -5.66
CA GLU A 168 1.18 4.17 -5.22
C GLU A 168 0.31 3.09 -4.56
N ARG A 169 0.21 1.90 -5.17
CA ARG A 169 -0.53 0.77 -4.58
C ARG A 169 0.09 0.30 -3.26
N GLY A 170 1.42 0.26 -3.18
CA GLY A 170 2.13 -0.02 -1.94
C GLY A 170 1.87 1.05 -0.87
N TRP A 171 1.84 2.32 -1.26
CA TRP A 171 1.51 3.43 -0.38
C TRP A 171 0.09 3.30 0.17
N PHE A 172 -0.92 3.02 -0.66
CA PHE A 172 -2.29 2.81 -0.20
C PHE A 172 -2.42 1.60 0.73
N ALA A 173 -1.63 0.54 0.52
CA ALA A 173 -1.57 -0.59 1.44
C ALA A 173 -1.04 -0.17 2.81
N LEU A 174 0.05 0.59 2.87
CA LEU A 174 0.62 1.12 4.12
C LEU A 174 -0.34 2.09 4.81
N ALA A 175 -0.93 3.03 4.07
CA ALA A 175 -1.90 3.99 4.60
C ALA A 175 -3.13 3.29 5.18
N THR A 176 -3.62 2.23 4.53
CA THR A 176 -4.76 1.43 5.03
C THR A 176 -4.41 0.76 6.36
N VAL A 177 -3.23 0.14 6.46
CA VAL A 177 -2.78 -0.53 7.69
C VAL A 177 -2.52 0.47 8.82
N ALA A 178 -2.00 1.66 8.49
CA ALA A 178 -1.82 2.77 9.43
C ALA A 178 -3.13 3.48 9.82
N GLY A 179 -4.28 3.09 9.23
CA GLY A 179 -5.57 3.72 9.52
C GLY A 179 -5.70 5.16 8.98
N VAL A 180 -4.89 5.53 7.98
CA VAL A 180 -4.89 6.86 7.40
C VAL A 180 -5.99 6.99 6.34
N ARG A 181 -6.80 8.04 6.47
CA ARG A 181 -7.87 8.34 5.51
C ARG A 181 -7.33 9.20 4.37
N TYR A 182 -7.36 8.66 3.15
CA TYR A 182 -6.85 9.33 1.94
C TYR A 182 -7.91 9.58 0.86
N SER A 183 -9.18 9.26 1.13
CA SER A 183 -10.28 9.47 0.17
C SER A 183 -10.38 10.94 -0.26
N GLY A 184 -10.35 11.17 -1.58
CA GLY A 184 -10.38 12.52 -2.18
C GLY A 184 -9.06 13.30 -2.07
N LEU A 185 -8.01 12.70 -1.51
CA LEU A 185 -6.69 13.31 -1.29
C LEU A 185 -5.54 12.46 -1.86
N GLY A 186 -5.84 11.44 -2.68
CA GLY A 186 -4.85 10.49 -3.21
C GLY A 186 -3.68 11.16 -3.93
N ALA A 187 -3.94 12.23 -4.69
CA ALA A 187 -2.89 12.99 -5.37
C ALA A 187 -1.78 13.49 -4.41
N LEU A 188 -2.11 13.81 -3.14
CA LEU A 188 -1.13 14.30 -2.17
C LEU A 188 -0.10 13.24 -1.75
N ALA A 189 -0.38 11.96 -2.00
CA ALA A 189 0.62 10.90 -1.86
C ALA A 189 1.71 10.99 -2.94
N LEU A 190 1.39 11.55 -4.11
CA LEU A 190 2.26 11.57 -5.29
C LEU A 190 3.05 12.88 -5.43
N THR A 191 2.61 13.96 -4.78
CA THR A 191 3.21 15.29 -4.94
C THR A 191 3.13 16.16 -3.69
N PRO A 192 4.12 17.03 -3.44
CA PRO A 192 4.08 18.02 -2.37
C PRO A 192 3.36 19.32 -2.79
N ALA A 193 2.81 19.39 -4.00
CA ALA A 193 2.20 20.58 -4.56
C ALA A 193 1.03 21.12 -3.72
N ARG A 194 0.87 22.45 -3.75
CA ARG A 194 -0.22 23.14 -3.04
C ARG A 194 -1.52 23.00 -3.81
N LYS A 195 -2.63 23.31 -3.15
CA LYS A 195 -3.96 23.21 -3.75
C LYS A 195 -4.06 23.94 -5.09
N ALA A 196 -3.55 25.18 -5.16
CA ALA A 196 -3.62 26.00 -6.37
C ALA A 196 -2.85 25.38 -7.55
N ASP A 197 -1.70 24.75 -7.27
CA ASP A 197 -0.84 24.13 -8.28
C ASP A 197 -1.42 22.79 -8.79
N LEU A 198 -2.34 22.18 -8.03
CA LEU A 198 -3.00 20.93 -8.39
C LEU A 198 -4.24 21.12 -9.27
N GLU A 199 -4.83 22.31 -9.33
CA GLU A 199 -6.06 22.55 -10.08
C GLU A 199 -5.93 22.17 -11.57
N PRO A 200 -4.84 22.51 -12.29
CA PRO A 200 -4.68 22.09 -13.69
C PRO A 200 -4.67 20.56 -13.86
N ALA A 201 -4.06 19.84 -12.92
CA ALA A 201 -4.03 18.37 -12.94
C ALA A 201 -5.43 17.78 -12.71
N TYR A 202 -6.21 18.34 -11.77
CA TYR A 202 -7.60 17.91 -11.55
C TYR A 202 -8.50 18.19 -12.75
N GLU A 203 -8.32 19.33 -13.42
CA GLU A 203 -9.07 19.66 -14.64
C GLU A 203 -8.72 18.71 -15.78
N LEU A 204 -7.43 18.41 -15.98
CA LEU A 204 -6.99 17.47 -17.00
C LEU A 204 -7.53 16.06 -16.74
N ALA A 205 -7.41 15.55 -15.51
CA ALA A 205 -7.95 14.26 -15.11
C ALA A 205 -9.46 14.16 -15.35
N ARG A 206 -10.21 15.22 -15.02
CA ARG A 206 -11.65 15.30 -15.27
C ARG A 206 -11.99 15.24 -16.76
N ASN A 207 -11.24 15.95 -17.59
CA ASN A 207 -11.43 15.96 -19.05
C ASN A 207 -11.15 14.58 -19.65
N GLU A 208 -10.14 13.88 -19.13
CA GLU A 208 -9.76 12.53 -19.55
C GLU A 208 -10.55 11.41 -18.84
N ARG A 209 -11.46 11.79 -17.92
CA ARG A 209 -12.34 10.89 -17.14
C ARG A 209 -11.56 9.83 -16.35
N THR A 210 -10.47 10.25 -15.74
CA THR A 210 -9.60 9.43 -14.91
C THR A 210 -9.29 10.13 -13.58
N ASP A 211 -8.64 9.41 -12.67
CA ASP A 211 -8.07 9.98 -11.45
C ASP A 211 -6.72 10.65 -11.75
N VAL A 212 -6.29 11.56 -10.88
CA VAL A 212 -4.97 12.21 -10.97
C VAL A 212 -3.89 11.17 -10.65
N ASP A 213 -3.12 10.79 -11.65
CA ASP A 213 -1.96 9.89 -11.54
C ASP A 213 -0.63 10.62 -11.78
N ALA A 214 0.47 9.88 -11.68
CA ALA A 214 1.81 10.45 -11.88
C ALA A 214 2.02 11.06 -13.29
N TRP A 215 1.36 10.51 -14.32
CA TRP A 215 1.49 11.01 -15.69
C TRP A 215 0.75 12.33 -15.88
N ILE A 216 -0.45 12.47 -15.31
CA ILE A 216 -1.20 13.72 -15.32
C ILE A 216 -0.42 14.82 -14.59
N LEU A 217 0.15 14.51 -13.43
CA LEU A 217 0.99 15.47 -12.69
C LEU A 217 2.21 15.91 -13.51
N ALA A 218 2.92 14.97 -14.15
CA ALA A 218 4.06 15.28 -15.01
C ALA A 218 3.68 16.17 -16.21
N ARG A 219 2.54 15.90 -16.86
CA ARG A 219 2.01 16.71 -17.98
C ARG A 219 1.62 18.14 -17.57
N CYS A 220 1.29 18.34 -16.30
CA CYS A 220 1.00 19.65 -15.74
C CYS A 220 2.23 20.32 -15.10
N SER A 221 3.45 19.77 -15.32
CA SER A 221 4.68 20.24 -14.69
C SER A 221 4.62 20.29 -13.16
N VAL A 222 3.80 19.43 -12.56
CA VAL A 222 3.67 19.31 -11.10
C VAL A 222 4.74 18.33 -10.59
N PRO A 223 5.57 18.73 -9.61
CA PRO A 223 6.66 17.89 -9.14
C PRO A 223 6.14 16.59 -8.52
N LEU A 224 6.73 15.46 -8.89
CA LEU A 224 6.44 14.16 -8.32
C LEU A 224 7.39 13.87 -7.16
N ARG A 225 6.83 13.49 -6.01
CA ARG A 225 7.58 13.00 -4.84
C ARG A 225 6.65 12.21 -3.95
N LEU A 226 6.92 10.92 -3.82
CA LEU A 226 6.12 10.02 -3.00
C LEU A 226 6.18 10.49 -1.55
N ALA A 227 5.02 10.58 -0.89
CA ALA A 227 4.93 10.96 0.50
C ALA A 227 5.24 9.77 1.41
N THR A 228 5.92 10.01 2.52
CA THR A 228 5.77 9.13 3.69
C THR A 228 4.35 9.27 4.28
N ILE A 229 3.96 8.41 5.21
CA ILE A 229 2.67 8.53 5.89
C ILE A 229 2.63 9.84 6.70
N ALA A 230 3.70 10.16 7.43
CA ALA A 230 3.80 11.41 8.17
C ALA A 230 3.75 12.64 7.26
N GLU A 231 4.48 12.62 6.14
CA GLU A 231 4.44 13.69 5.15
C GLU A 231 3.05 13.88 4.56
N PHE A 232 2.36 12.79 4.20
CA PHE A 232 1.01 12.85 3.66
C PHE A 232 0.03 13.53 4.63
N ILE A 233 0.10 13.21 5.92
CA ILE A 233 -0.74 13.85 6.94
C ILE A 233 -0.48 15.36 6.97
N SER A 234 0.79 15.77 6.90
CA SER A 234 1.18 17.18 6.80
C SER A 234 0.64 17.85 5.52
N ARG A 235 0.83 17.21 4.36
CA ARG A 235 0.33 17.68 3.06
C ARG A 235 -1.21 17.82 3.08
N ALA A 236 -1.91 16.85 3.64
CA ALA A 236 -3.37 16.86 3.77
C ALA A 236 -3.88 17.98 4.68
N ALA A 237 -3.25 18.20 5.82
CA ALA A 237 -3.58 19.31 6.71
C ALA A 237 -3.37 20.67 6.01
N GLN A 238 -2.27 20.80 5.26
CA GLN A 238 -1.97 22.00 4.50
C GLN A 238 -2.99 22.26 3.38
N TYR A 239 -3.36 21.22 2.64
CA TYR A 239 -4.38 21.31 1.59
C TYR A 239 -5.74 21.76 2.15
N GLN A 240 -6.12 21.25 3.33
CA GLN A 240 -7.35 21.69 4.02
C GLN A 240 -7.28 23.15 4.46
N ALA A 241 -6.13 23.60 4.98
CA ALA A 241 -5.92 24.99 5.34
C ALA A 241 -6.04 25.93 4.12
N ASP A 242 -5.49 25.52 2.98
CA ASP A 242 -5.60 26.28 1.71
C ASP A 242 -7.05 26.39 1.26
N LYS A 243 -7.80 25.28 1.32
CA LYS A 243 -9.22 25.27 1.01
C LYS A 243 -10.03 26.22 1.90
N GLN A 244 -9.79 26.19 3.22
CA GLN A 244 -10.46 27.08 4.16
C GLN A 244 -10.10 28.56 3.94
N ALA A 245 -8.84 28.85 3.56
CA ALA A 245 -8.42 30.22 3.23
C ALA A 245 -9.16 30.75 2.00
N GLU A 246 -9.27 29.95 0.93
CA GLU A 246 -10.02 30.32 -0.26
C GLU A 246 -11.52 30.51 0.00
N ASP A 247 -12.13 29.62 0.79
CA ASP A 247 -13.56 29.70 1.13
C ASP A 247 -13.85 30.97 1.92
N ARG A 248 -12.97 31.35 2.87
CA ARG A 248 -13.05 32.63 3.60
C ARG A 248 -12.91 33.83 2.66
N ALA A 249 -11.89 33.83 1.80
CA ALA A 249 -11.68 34.91 0.83
C ALA A 249 -12.83 35.04 -0.17
N ARG A 250 -13.52 33.94 -0.51
CA ARG A 250 -14.73 33.95 -1.35
C ARG A 250 -15.92 34.53 -0.61
N ALA A 251 -16.11 34.16 0.66
CA ALA A 251 -17.18 34.69 1.50
C ALA A 251 -17.03 36.21 1.74
N GLU A 252 -15.81 36.67 2.02
CA GLU A 252 -15.49 38.10 2.19
C GLU A 252 -15.78 38.91 0.90
N ARG A 253 -15.37 38.39 -0.27
CA ARG A 253 -15.69 39.00 -1.57
C ARG A 253 -17.19 39.06 -1.84
N ALA A 254 -17.93 38.00 -1.51
CA ALA A 254 -19.38 37.98 -1.67
C ALA A 254 -20.08 38.98 -0.72
N ALA A 255 -19.62 39.09 0.53
CA ALA A 255 -20.14 40.07 1.50
C ALA A 255 -19.87 41.51 1.06
N ALA A 256 -18.66 41.81 0.59
CA ALA A 256 -18.30 43.12 0.06
C ALA A 256 -19.11 43.51 -1.20
N ALA A 257 -19.38 42.53 -2.08
CA ALA A 257 -20.24 42.75 -3.25
C ALA A 257 -21.73 42.92 -2.90
N GLY A 258 -22.19 42.30 -1.81
CA GLY A 258 -23.57 42.41 -1.30
C GLY A 258 -23.85 43.70 -0.53
N PHE A 259 -22.83 44.33 0.07
CA PHE A 259 -22.96 45.58 0.83
C PHE A 259 -23.03 46.85 -0.06
N ASN A 260 -22.74 46.71 -1.36
CA ASN A 260 -22.82 47.79 -2.37
C ASN A 260 -24.13 47.78 -3.18
N ARG A 261 -25.21 47.19 -2.65
CA ARG A 261 -26.55 47.22 -3.24
C ARG A 261 -27.54 47.95 -2.35
#